data_AF-A0A7Z9JYS6-F1
#
_entry.id   AF-A0A7Z9JYS6-F1
#
_cell.length_a   1.000
_cell.length_b   1.000
_cell.length_c   1.000
_cell.angle_alpha   90.00
_cell.angle_beta   90.00
_cell.angle_gamma   90.00
#
_symmetry.space_group_name_H-M   'P 1'
#
loop_
_entity.id
_entity.type
_entity.pdbx_description
1 polymer ?
#
loop_
_entity_poly.entity_id
_entity_poly.type
_entity_poly.pdbx_seq_one_letter_code
_entity_poly.pdbx_strand_id
1 'polypeptide(L)'
;MTHKKQIIFIFSLAIVLGLIRFSFLDDPEFTLIKKERIVETISSFSVPEDMTSPMAINIEFAQNLFNEKLAVFVDARDSEDYNSGHIENAVNIPFDYYEDYEDAINNMDDTFTHVIYCSGEDCSLSMDLADYFFNELAFEKVLIFEGGWPQWRDADLPSSLNSSVIVETTAKETEFDLDKIISWITVISAIFIALHFLSIKGIISLPFAGLNTLEISVLPRIILGFVFIFASYHKILDPASFSDNIHNFHLTPAAVENIAGIVLPWLELILGVFLIFGVFLEGSTSLTIGLYIFFIIILSQAVFRGIDVHCGCFKTEADAGVADLKMGLIKRIGEDFLLLGMAFIYKMKNKIILSSKEHE
;
A
#
# COMPACT_ATOMS: atom_id res chain seq x y z
N MET A 1 -34.07 -7.79 6.64
CA MET A 1 -33.77 -6.56 5.87
C MET A 1 -33.49 -6.95 4.43
N THR A 2 -34.04 -6.26 3.42
CA THR A 2 -33.80 -6.61 2.00
C THR A 2 -32.33 -6.44 1.63
N HIS A 3 -31.85 -7.19 0.63
CA HIS A 3 -30.48 -7.11 0.11
C HIS A 3 -29.99 -5.66 -0.09
N LYS A 4 -30.78 -4.83 -0.79
CA LYS A 4 -30.45 -3.40 -1.01
C LYS A 4 -30.32 -2.61 0.30
N LYS A 5 -31.20 -2.85 1.26
CA LYS A 5 -31.16 -2.17 2.57
C LYS A 5 -29.94 -2.62 3.40
N GLN A 6 -29.52 -3.88 3.28
CA GLN A 6 -28.29 -4.38 3.89
C GLN A 6 -27.07 -3.63 3.38
N ILE A 7 -26.94 -3.49 2.07
CA ILE A 7 -25.83 -2.75 1.44
C ILE A 7 -25.78 -1.30 1.91
N ILE A 8 -26.92 -0.60 1.86
CA ILE A 8 -27.02 0.81 2.27
C ILE A 8 -26.62 0.96 3.75
N PHE A 9 -27.09 0.05 4.61
CA PHE A 9 -26.75 0.07 6.03
C PHE A 9 -25.25 -0.13 6.27
N ILE A 10 -24.63 -1.13 5.62
CA ILE A 10 -23.20 -1.43 5.76
C ILE A 10 -22.36 -0.21 5.33
N PHE A 11 -22.65 0.38 4.17
CA PHE A 11 -21.95 1.58 3.71
C PHE A 11 -22.14 2.76 4.64
N SER A 12 -23.38 3.00 5.09
CA SER A 12 -23.67 4.11 6.01
C SER A 12 -22.92 3.95 7.33
N LEU A 13 -22.83 2.71 7.84
CA LEU A 13 -22.08 2.42 9.06
C LEU A 13 -20.58 2.65 8.88
N ALA A 14 -20.00 2.22 7.74
CA ALA A 14 -18.59 2.45 7.43
C ALA A 14 -18.26 3.95 7.38
N ILE A 15 -19.10 4.75 6.70
CA ILE A 15 -18.95 6.21 6.64
C ILE A 15 -19.02 6.83 8.03
N VAL A 16 -20.00 6.43 8.84
CA VAL A 16 -20.16 6.96 10.20
C VAL A 16 -18.94 6.64 11.07
N LEU A 17 -18.45 5.40 11.06
CA LEU A 17 -17.27 5.01 11.85
C LEU A 17 -16.01 5.74 11.37
N GLY A 18 -15.82 5.86 10.06
CA GLY A 18 -14.71 6.63 9.50
C GLY A 18 -14.74 8.10 9.91
N LEU A 19 -15.91 8.75 9.84
CA LEU A 19 -16.07 10.15 10.28
C LEU A 19 -15.90 10.31 11.79
N ILE A 20 -16.35 9.35 12.60
CA ILE A 20 -16.10 9.33 14.04
C ILE A 20 -14.60 9.26 14.31
N ARG A 21 -13.88 8.32 13.68
CA ARG A 21 -12.41 8.23 13.81
C ARG A 21 -11.76 9.55 13.45
N PHE A 22 -12.11 10.12 12.29
CA PHE A 22 -11.60 11.41 11.83
C PHE A 22 -11.87 12.55 12.81
N SER A 23 -13.02 12.56 13.49
CA SER A 23 -13.37 13.63 14.43
C SER A 23 -12.76 13.48 15.82
N PHE A 24 -12.31 12.28 16.20
CA PHE A 24 -11.79 11.97 17.53
C PHE A 24 -10.26 11.81 17.56
N LEU A 25 -9.65 11.38 16.46
CA LEU A 25 -8.20 11.39 16.29
C LEU A 25 -7.83 12.69 15.57
N ASP A 26 -7.33 13.67 16.34
CA ASP A 26 -6.76 14.91 15.82
C ASP A 26 -5.46 14.60 15.06
N ASP A 27 -5.58 14.16 13.81
CA ASP A 27 -4.43 14.05 12.89
C ASP A 27 -4.23 15.41 12.20
N PRO A 28 -3.21 16.20 12.57
CA PRO A 28 -2.99 17.53 12.01
C PRO A 28 -2.66 17.51 10.50
N GLU A 29 -2.09 16.40 10.02
CA GLU A 29 -1.65 16.25 8.63
C GLU A 29 -2.75 15.68 7.71
N PHE A 30 -3.74 14.97 8.27
CA PHE A 30 -4.77 14.30 7.49
C PHE A 30 -6.05 15.13 7.37
N THR A 31 -6.29 15.74 6.22
CA THR A 31 -7.50 16.57 5.97
C THR A 31 -8.53 15.85 5.09
N LEU A 32 -9.83 16.14 5.24
CA LEU A 32 -10.86 15.49 4.40
C LEU A 32 -10.74 15.81 2.91
N ILE A 33 -10.22 17.00 2.59
CA ILE A 33 -9.97 17.44 1.21
C ILE A 33 -8.46 17.58 1.09
N LYS A 34 -7.81 16.56 0.53
CA LYS A 34 -6.39 16.61 0.19
C LYS A 34 -6.19 17.80 -0.76
N LYS A 35 -5.39 18.79 -0.32
CA LYS A 35 -4.89 19.81 -1.24
C LYS A 35 -3.75 19.18 -2.02
N GLU A 36 -3.82 19.27 -3.33
CA GLU A 36 -2.73 18.85 -4.21
C GLU A 36 -1.49 19.68 -3.84
N ARG A 37 -0.39 19.01 -3.50
CA ARG A 37 0.88 19.67 -3.15
C ARG A 37 1.47 20.17 -4.48
N ILE A 38 1.15 21.40 -4.87
CA ILE A 38 1.73 22.01 -6.07
C ILE A 38 3.15 22.43 -5.70
N VAL A 39 4.13 21.59 -6.03
CA VAL A 39 5.53 21.97 -5.88
C VAL A 39 5.87 22.95 -7.00
N GLU A 40 6.39 24.12 -6.65
CA GLU A 40 6.83 25.08 -7.67
C GLU A 40 8.04 24.50 -8.42
N THR A 41 7.89 24.31 -9.74
CA THR A 41 8.96 23.79 -10.59
C THR A 41 9.88 24.92 -11.03
N ILE A 42 11.17 24.83 -10.72
CA ILE A 42 12.15 25.81 -11.18
C ILE A 42 12.49 25.53 -12.65
N SER A 43 12.19 26.48 -13.54
CA SER A 43 12.54 26.41 -14.97
C SER A 43 13.87 27.07 -15.33
N SER A 44 14.53 27.68 -14.34
CA SER A 44 15.86 28.29 -14.41
C SER A 44 16.88 27.48 -13.60
N PHE A 45 18.13 27.38 -14.05
CA PHE A 45 19.23 26.73 -13.31
C PHE A 45 19.75 27.54 -12.09
N SER A 46 18.86 28.23 -11.37
CA SER A 46 19.22 29.07 -10.24
C SER A 46 18.26 28.83 -9.07
N VAL A 47 18.83 28.53 -7.91
CA VAL A 47 18.11 28.43 -6.64
C VAL A 47 17.79 29.85 -6.16
N PRO A 48 16.52 30.18 -5.85
CA PRO A 48 16.18 31.48 -5.26
C PRO A 48 16.90 31.73 -3.94
N GLU A 49 17.28 32.98 -3.66
CA GLU A 49 17.92 33.36 -2.40
C GLU A 49 16.98 33.17 -1.20
N ASP A 50 15.70 33.52 -1.38
CA ASP A 50 14.65 33.36 -0.38
C ASP A 50 13.63 32.34 -0.87
N MET A 51 13.55 31.18 -0.22
CA MET A 51 12.56 30.14 -0.49
C MET A 51 11.35 30.27 0.45
N THR A 52 10.14 30.11 -0.09
CA THR A 52 8.89 30.10 0.70
C THR A 52 8.29 28.70 0.86
N SER A 53 8.82 27.72 0.12
CA SER A 53 8.47 26.31 0.16
C SER A 53 9.58 25.50 -0.53
N PRO A 54 9.66 24.17 -0.30
CA PRO A 54 10.47 23.30 -1.14
C PRO A 54 10.08 23.41 -2.62
N MET A 55 11.06 23.24 -3.51
CA MET A 55 10.87 23.39 -4.95
C MET A 55 11.33 22.17 -5.74
N ALA A 56 10.57 21.79 -6.76
CA ALA A 56 10.88 20.64 -7.61
C ALA A 56 11.87 21.04 -8.70
N ILE A 57 12.85 20.18 -8.94
CA ILE A 57 13.86 20.35 -9.98
C ILE A 57 13.87 19.17 -10.94
N ASN A 58 14.18 19.44 -12.20
CA ASN A 58 14.35 18.41 -13.21
C ASN A 58 15.76 17.79 -13.15
N ILE A 59 15.96 16.69 -13.88
CA ILE A 59 17.25 16.00 -13.93
C ILE A 59 18.40 16.88 -14.42
N GLU A 60 18.17 17.78 -15.39
CA GLU A 60 19.20 18.66 -15.91
C GLU A 60 19.74 19.59 -14.81
N PHE A 61 18.83 20.15 -13.99
CA PHE A 61 19.22 21.03 -12.90
C PHE A 61 19.86 20.25 -11.74
N ALA A 62 19.33 19.09 -11.39
CA ALA A 62 19.95 18.21 -10.40
C ALA A 62 21.39 17.83 -10.81
N GLN A 63 21.60 17.44 -12.07
CA GLN A 63 22.94 17.17 -12.62
C GLN A 63 23.87 18.38 -12.52
N ASN A 64 23.38 19.58 -12.83
CA ASN A 64 24.18 20.80 -12.71
C ASN A 64 24.61 21.07 -11.26
N LEU A 65 23.69 20.96 -10.30
CA LEU A 65 23.99 21.12 -8.87
C LEU A 65 25.00 20.08 -8.38
N PHE A 66 24.89 18.85 -8.85
CA PHE A 66 25.83 17.77 -8.53
C PHE A 66 27.23 18.04 -9.07
N ASN A 67 27.34 18.34 -10.37
CA ASN A 67 28.63 18.53 -11.05
C ASN A 67 29.42 19.72 -10.49
N GLU A 68 28.70 20.81 -10.19
CA GLU A 68 29.28 22.03 -9.62
C GLU A 68 29.47 21.94 -8.09
N LYS A 69 29.05 20.82 -7.46
CA LYS A 69 29.09 20.60 -6.00
C LYS A 69 28.37 21.71 -5.22
N LEU A 70 27.22 22.15 -5.74
CA LEU A 70 26.40 23.22 -5.19
C LEU A 70 25.26 22.71 -4.30
N ALA A 71 25.14 21.39 -4.13
CA ALA A 71 24.14 20.78 -3.26
C ALA A 71 24.64 19.50 -2.60
N VAL A 72 24.10 19.22 -1.42
CA VAL A 72 24.15 17.90 -0.77
C VAL A 72 22.93 17.12 -1.21
N PHE A 73 23.14 15.90 -1.72
CA PHE A 73 22.06 15.01 -2.09
C PHE A 73 21.64 14.17 -0.88
N VAL A 74 20.34 14.02 -0.68
CA VAL A 74 19.76 13.29 0.44
C VAL A 74 18.82 12.22 -0.11
N ASP A 75 19.09 10.96 0.24
CA ASP A 75 18.30 9.80 -0.15
C ASP A 75 17.28 9.48 0.94
N ALA A 76 15.99 9.69 0.64
CA ALA A 76 14.87 9.48 1.56
C ALA A 76 14.44 8.01 1.72
N ARG A 77 15.06 7.09 0.95
CA ARG A 77 14.71 5.67 0.95
C ARG A 77 15.32 4.93 2.15
N ASP A 78 14.87 3.70 2.37
CA ASP A 78 15.48 2.80 3.33
C ASP A 78 16.96 2.54 3.04
N SER A 79 17.74 2.26 4.08
CA SER A 79 19.18 1.99 3.95
C SER A 79 19.48 0.77 3.06
N GLU A 80 18.57 -0.19 2.94
CA GLU A 80 18.75 -1.32 2.02
C GLU A 80 18.75 -0.87 0.55
N ASP A 81 17.77 -0.05 0.16
CA ASP A 81 17.67 0.50 -1.18
C ASP A 81 18.85 1.42 -1.49
N TYR A 82 19.24 2.26 -0.53
CA TYR A 82 20.44 3.10 -0.63
C TYR A 82 21.69 2.24 -0.87
N ASN A 83 21.89 1.18 -0.07
CA ASN A 83 23.06 0.30 -0.18
C ASN A 83 23.11 -0.48 -1.51
N SER A 84 21.95 -0.76 -2.11
CA SER A 84 21.86 -1.39 -3.44
C SER A 84 22.32 -0.48 -4.59
N GLY A 85 22.26 0.84 -4.37
CA GLY A 85 22.71 1.85 -5.30
C GLY A 85 22.05 3.20 -5.03
N HIS A 86 22.84 4.27 -5.08
CA HIS A 86 22.41 5.64 -4.80
C HIS A 86 23.27 6.67 -5.54
N ILE A 87 22.81 7.92 -5.56
CA ILE A 87 23.56 9.05 -6.11
C ILE A 87 24.88 9.18 -5.34
N GLU A 88 26.00 9.32 -6.04
CA GLU A 88 27.32 9.34 -5.38
C GLU A 88 27.41 10.45 -4.32
N ASN A 89 27.97 10.13 -3.14
CA ASN A 89 28.07 11.04 -1.99
C ASN A 89 26.72 11.48 -1.36
N ALA A 90 25.59 10.89 -1.74
CA ALA A 90 24.33 11.18 -1.07
C ALA A 90 24.33 10.72 0.39
N VAL A 91 23.67 11.47 1.26
CA VAL A 91 23.42 11.10 2.66
C VAL A 91 22.10 10.35 2.75
N ASN A 92 22.08 9.16 3.36
CA ASN A 92 20.84 8.42 3.55
C ASN A 92 20.12 8.86 4.82
N ILE A 93 18.88 9.31 4.67
CA ILE A 93 17.98 9.71 5.77
C ILE A 93 16.60 9.10 5.45
N PRO A 94 16.33 7.85 5.85
CA PRO A 94 15.04 7.21 5.63
C PRO A 94 13.92 7.99 6.31
N PHE A 95 12.88 8.38 5.55
CA PHE A 95 11.78 9.17 6.13
C PHE A 95 11.01 8.40 7.20
N ASP A 96 10.70 7.11 6.99
CA ASP A 96 9.89 6.32 7.94
C ASP A 96 10.50 6.20 9.35
N TYR A 97 11.82 6.42 9.49
CA TYR A 97 12.55 6.32 10.75
C TYR A 97 13.54 7.49 10.92
N TYR A 98 13.20 8.68 10.43
CA TYR A 98 14.13 9.84 10.46
C TYR A 98 14.56 10.22 11.88
N GLU A 99 13.76 9.89 12.89
CA GLU A 99 14.07 10.13 14.32
C GLU A 99 15.40 9.48 14.73
N ASP A 100 15.73 8.31 14.16
CA ASP A 100 17.00 7.62 14.43
C ASP A 100 18.22 8.32 13.78
N TYR A 101 17.97 9.30 12.90
CA TYR A 101 18.97 10.02 12.12
C TYR A 101 19.09 11.50 12.52
N GLU A 102 18.47 11.92 13.63
CA GLU A 102 18.57 13.30 14.16
C GLU A 102 20.02 13.77 14.29
N ASP A 103 20.92 12.93 14.78
CA ASP A 103 22.34 13.26 14.90
C ASP A 103 22.98 13.54 13.52
N ALA A 104 22.60 12.79 12.48
CA ALA A 104 23.12 13.02 11.14
C ALA A 104 22.57 14.34 10.57
N ILE A 105 21.27 14.59 10.74
CA ILE A 105 20.58 15.80 10.30
C ILE A 105 21.15 17.05 10.97
N ASN A 106 21.32 17.02 12.29
CA ASN A 106 21.83 18.14 13.09
C ASN A 106 23.28 18.54 12.74
N ASN A 107 24.03 17.65 12.08
CA ASN A 107 25.39 17.93 11.61
C ASN A 107 25.44 18.49 10.18
N MET A 108 24.30 18.59 9.50
CA MET A 108 24.20 19.20 8.16
C MET A 108 24.18 20.72 8.25
N ASP A 109 24.61 21.39 7.16
CA ASP A 109 24.62 22.85 7.06
C ASP A 109 23.25 23.33 6.56
N ASP A 110 22.38 23.78 7.46
CA ASP A 110 21.01 24.25 7.15
C ASP A 110 20.94 25.41 6.12
N THR A 111 22.04 26.11 5.85
CA THR A 111 22.12 27.20 4.85
C THR A 111 22.49 26.74 3.44
N PHE A 112 23.03 25.53 3.33
CA PHE A 112 23.48 24.94 2.06
C PHE A 112 22.30 24.33 1.29
N THR A 113 22.45 24.17 -0.02
CA THR A 113 21.39 23.58 -0.85
C THR A 113 21.30 22.08 -0.59
N HIS A 114 20.09 21.59 -0.31
CA HIS A 114 19.78 20.17 -0.14
C HIS A 114 18.89 19.71 -1.28
N VAL A 115 19.29 18.66 -1.98
CA VAL A 115 18.47 18.01 -3.01
C VAL A 115 18.01 16.66 -2.48
N ILE A 116 16.73 16.56 -2.15
CA ILE A 116 16.12 15.38 -1.57
C ILE A 116 15.47 14.57 -2.69
N TYR A 117 15.73 13.27 -2.71
CA TYR A 117 15.20 12.35 -3.73
C TYR A 117 14.78 11.01 -3.11
N CYS A 118 13.95 10.26 -3.85
CA CYS A 118 13.45 8.94 -3.48
C CYS A 118 13.54 7.98 -4.68
N SER A 119 12.70 6.94 -4.75
CA SER A 119 12.59 5.94 -5.81
C SER A 119 11.85 6.43 -7.06
N GLY A 120 11.53 7.72 -7.20
CA GLY A 120 10.97 8.30 -8.44
C GLY A 120 9.72 9.15 -8.25
N GLU A 121 9.07 9.48 -9.37
CA GLU A 121 8.00 10.49 -9.47
C GLU A 121 6.74 10.12 -8.65
N ASP A 122 6.51 8.83 -8.42
CA ASP A 122 5.38 8.31 -7.66
C ASP A 122 5.72 8.08 -6.16
N CYS A 123 6.83 8.65 -5.67
CA CYS A 123 7.27 8.54 -4.26
C CYS A 123 6.99 9.84 -3.48
N SER A 124 6.24 9.76 -2.38
CA SER A 124 6.05 10.91 -1.49
C SER A 124 7.22 11.15 -0.52
N LEU A 125 8.07 10.14 -0.24
CA LEU A 125 9.09 10.22 0.82
C LEU A 125 10.06 11.41 0.64
N SER A 126 10.41 11.75 -0.60
CA SER A 126 11.28 12.91 -0.86
C SER A 126 10.58 14.24 -0.58
N MET A 127 9.27 14.31 -0.79
CA MET A 127 8.47 15.50 -0.48
C MET A 127 8.25 15.63 1.02
N ASP A 128 7.94 14.52 1.70
CA ASP A 128 7.66 14.51 3.13
C ASP A 128 8.94 14.82 3.94
N LEU A 129 10.08 14.25 3.56
CA LEU A 129 11.37 14.61 4.15
C LEU A 129 11.76 16.06 3.84
N ALA A 130 11.44 16.58 2.66
CA ALA A 130 11.69 17.97 2.31
C ALA A 130 10.85 18.95 3.13
N ASP A 131 9.58 18.63 3.38
CA ASP A 131 8.72 19.43 4.23
C ASP A 131 9.20 19.41 5.68
N TYR A 132 9.68 18.27 6.17
CA TYR A 132 10.30 18.18 7.50
C TYR A 132 11.56 19.06 7.59
N PHE A 133 12.47 18.95 6.62
CA PHE A 133 13.68 19.78 6.55
C PHE A 133 13.36 21.28 6.52
N PHE A 134 12.38 21.67 5.70
CA PHE A 134 12.07 23.08 5.49
C PHE A 134 11.21 23.68 6.60
N ASN A 135 10.11 23.04 6.98
CA ASN A 135 9.11 23.63 7.88
C ASN A 135 9.46 23.41 9.36
N GLU A 136 9.97 22.23 9.71
CA GLU A 136 10.24 21.86 11.11
C GLU A 136 11.69 22.18 11.51
N LEU A 137 12.64 21.91 10.62
CA LEU A 137 14.07 22.12 10.88
C LEU A 137 14.63 23.45 10.35
N ALA A 138 13.84 24.20 9.57
CA ALA A 138 14.19 25.50 9.03
C ALA A 138 15.43 25.53 8.10
N PHE A 139 15.67 24.47 7.33
CA PHE A 139 16.68 24.48 6.25
C PHE A 139 16.30 25.52 5.19
N GLU A 140 17.25 26.37 4.81
CA GLU A 140 16.98 27.54 3.96
C GLU A 140 16.70 27.15 2.50
N LYS A 141 17.38 26.12 1.99
CA LYS A 141 17.38 25.75 0.56
C LYS A 141 17.11 24.27 0.34
N VAL A 142 15.83 23.92 0.20
CA VAL A 142 15.38 22.54 0.03
C VAL A 142 14.76 22.32 -1.34
N LEU A 143 15.39 21.47 -2.15
CA LEU A 143 14.96 21.10 -3.49
C LEU A 143 14.54 19.64 -3.53
N ILE A 144 13.52 19.32 -4.32
CA ILE A 144 13.00 17.97 -4.51
C ILE A 144 13.35 17.52 -5.94
N PHE A 145 14.09 16.43 -6.06
CA PHE A 145 14.30 15.78 -7.36
C PHE A 145 13.31 14.63 -7.53
N GLU A 146 12.15 14.94 -8.14
CA GLU A 146 11.04 14.00 -8.33
C GLU A 146 11.43 12.79 -9.20
N GLY A 147 12.35 12.96 -10.16
CA GLY A 147 12.84 11.86 -10.98
C GLY A 147 13.54 10.74 -10.20
N GLY A 148 14.03 11.04 -8.99
CA GLY A 148 14.55 10.07 -8.06
C GLY A 148 15.74 9.25 -8.57
N TRP A 149 16.02 8.16 -7.86
CA TRP A 149 17.07 7.21 -8.20
C TRP A 149 16.91 6.57 -9.59
N PRO A 150 15.71 6.16 -10.05
CA PRO A 150 15.58 5.53 -11.37
C PRO A 150 15.99 6.45 -12.52
N GLN A 151 15.54 7.71 -12.52
CA GLN A 151 15.91 8.64 -13.59
C GLN A 151 17.41 8.94 -13.58
N TRP A 152 18.02 9.01 -12.40
CA TRP A 152 19.47 9.19 -12.25
C TRP A 152 20.27 8.00 -12.80
N ARG A 153 19.88 6.78 -12.39
CA ARG A 153 20.50 5.52 -12.83
C ARG A 153 20.33 5.31 -14.34
N ASP A 154 19.12 5.52 -14.87
CA ASP A 154 18.81 5.29 -16.28
C ASP A 154 19.51 6.31 -17.20
N ALA A 155 19.91 7.47 -16.65
CA ALA A 155 20.74 8.46 -17.30
C ALA A 155 22.25 8.18 -17.20
N ASP A 156 22.67 7.06 -16.59
CA ASP A 156 24.07 6.64 -16.41
C ASP A 156 24.95 7.68 -15.70
N LEU A 157 24.38 8.33 -14.69
CA LEU A 157 25.03 9.38 -13.90
C LEU A 157 25.87 8.81 -12.74
N PRO A 158 26.81 9.60 -12.18
CA PRO A 158 27.70 9.15 -11.12
C PRO A 158 26.94 8.57 -9.91
N SER A 159 27.26 7.33 -9.57
CA SER A 159 26.58 6.58 -8.52
C SER A 159 27.55 5.74 -7.70
N SER A 160 27.21 5.54 -6.43
CA SER A 160 27.92 4.63 -5.54
C SER A 160 27.22 3.28 -5.54
N LEU A 161 27.70 2.36 -6.39
CA LEU A 161 27.28 0.96 -6.39
C LEU A 161 28.27 0.15 -5.56
N ASN A 162 27.82 -0.44 -4.46
CA ASN A 162 28.67 -1.38 -3.73
C ASN A 162 28.75 -2.69 -4.52
N SER A 163 29.78 -2.85 -5.36
CA SER A 163 30.04 -4.07 -6.17
C SER A 163 30.46 -5.29 -5.34
N SER A 164 30.10 -5.35 -4.05
CA SER A 164 30.47 -6.42 -3.13
C SER A 164 29.33 -6.82 -2.19
N VAL A 165 28.18 -7.19 -2.74
CA VAL A 165 27.14 -7.92 -1.98
C VAL A 165 26.69 -9.15 -2.78
N ILE A 166 27.61 -10.11 -2.95
CA ILE A 166 27.25 -11.53 -2.92
C ILE A 166 27.67 -12.02 -1.54
N VAL A 167 26.84 -11.74 -0.54
CA VAL A 167 26.99 -12.34 0.79
C VAL A 167 25.62 -12.85 1.21
N GLU A 168 25.44 -14.16 1.05
CA GLU A 168 24.44 -14.93 1.79
C GLU A 168 24.53 -14.54 3.26
N THR A 169 23.58 -13.77 3.77
CA THR A 169 23.46 -13.55 5.20
C THR A 169 22.12 -14.06 5.65
N THR A 170 22.15 -15.28 6.16
CA THR A 170 21.07 -15.92 6.91
C THR A 170 20.94 -15.23 8.27
N ALA A 171 20.29 -14.07 8.32
CA ALA A 171 19.81 -13.50 9.56
C ALA A 171 18.35 -13.93 9.75
N LYS A 172 18.16 -14.99 10.53
CA LYS A 172 16.85 -15.49 10.92
C LYS A 172 16.35 -14.65 12.09
N GLU A 173 15.70 -13.53 11.80
CA GLU A 173 14.80 -12.93 12.76
C GLU A 173 13.47 -13.71 12.71
N THR A 174 13.03 -14.19 13.86
CA THR A 174 11.71 -14.82 14.00
C THR A 174 10.65 -13.73 14.01
N GLU A 175 10.46 -13.09 12.88
CA GLU A 175 9.32 -12.25 12.60
C GLU A 175 8.15 -13.14 12.15
N PHE A 176 6.94 -12.73 12.52
CA PHE A 176 5.71 -13.44 12.16
C PHE A 176 5.47 -13.30 10.65
N ASP A 177 5.98 -14.26 9.88
CA ASP A 177 6.00 -14.28 8.42
C ASP A 177 4.58 -14.24 7.81
N LEU A 178 4.12 -13.03 7.48
CA LEU A 178 2.82 -12.75 6.87
C LEU A 178 2.69 -13.43 5.50
N ASP A 179 3.79 -13.57 4.76
CA ASP A 179 3.79 -14.22 3.44
C ASP A 179 3.51 -15.71 3.54
N LYS A 180 4.03 -16.38 4.58
CA LYS A 180 3.63 -17.75 4.89
C LYS A 180 2.12 -17.82 5.14
N ILE A 181 1.55 -16.90 5.91
CA ILE A 181 0.12 -16.93 6.22
C ILE A 181 -0.72 -16.70 4.97
N ILE A 182 -0.38 -15.72 4.14
CA ILE A 182 -1.05 -15.45 2.87
C ILE A 182 -0.94 -16.67 1.94
N SER A 183 0.24 -17.30 1.88
CA SER A 183 0.45 -18.55 1.15
C SER A 183 -0.43 -19.69 1.68
N TRP A 184 -0.56 -19.85 2.99
CA TRP A 184 -1.46 -20.84 3.57
C TRP A 184 -2.94 -20.52 3.31
N ILE A 185 -3.34 -19.24 3.35
CA ILE A 185 -4.70 -18.80 3.02
C ILE A 185 -5.04 -19.14 1.56
N THR A 186 -4.11 -18.91 0.63
CA THR A 186 -4.31 -19.21 -0.79
C THR A 186 -4.37 -20.71 -1.04
N VAL A 187 -3.50 -21.50 -0.40
CA VAL A 187 -3.56 -22.96 -0.45
C VAL A 187 -4.89 -23.49 0.09
N ILE A 188 -5.31 -23.03 1.28
CA ILE A 188 -6.60 -23.44 1.89
C ILE A 188 -7.76 -23.05 0.98
N SER A 189 -7.70 -21.87 0.37
CA SER A 189 -8.72 -21.36 -0.55
C SER A 189 -8.82 -22.20 -1.82
N ALA A 190 -7.68 -22.55 -2.41
CA ALA A 190 -7.61 -23.43 -3.58
C ALA A 190 -8.11 -24.85 -3.26
N ILE A 191 -7.71 -25.40 -2.11
CA ILE A 191 -8.21 -26.69 -1.61
C ILE A 191 -9.72 -26.62 -1.43
N PHE A 192 -10.26 -25.56 -0.84
CA PHE A 192 -11.71 -25.40 -0.68
C PHE A 192 -12.43 -25.40 -2.04
N ILE A 193 -11.94 -24.65 -3.02
CA ILE A 193 -12.50 -24.62 -4.37
C ILE A 193 -12.45 -26.02 -4.99
N ALA A 194 -11.31 -26.71 -4.92
CA ALA A 194 -11.16 -28.07 -5.43
C ALA A 194 -12.10 -29.06 -4.73
N LEU A 195 -12.17 -29.04 -3.40
CA LEU A 195 -13.09 -29.86 -2.60
C LEU A 195 -14.55 -29.54 -2.93
N HIS A 196 -14.89 -28.27 -3.20
CA HIS A 196 -16.23 -27.89 -3.62
C HIS A 196 -16.60 -28.53 -4.96
N PHE A 197 -15.71 -28.46 -5.96
CA PHE A 197 -15.91 -29.12 -7.26
C PHE A 197 -15.95 -30.65 -7.16
N LEU A 198 -15.15 -31.24 -6.28
CA LEU A 198 -15.18 -32.68 -5.98
C LEU A 198 -16.46 -33.10 -5.22
N SER A 199 -16.95 -32.24 -4.33
CA SER A 199 -18.17 -32.43 -3.53
C SER A 199 -19.46 -32.29 -4.35
N ILE A 200 -19.40 -31.88 -5.62
CA ILE A 200 -20.54 -31.97 -6.57
C ILE A 200 -20.98 -33.45 -6.76
N LYS A 201 -20.21 -34.44 -6.27
CA LYS A 201 -20.63 -35.86 -6.22
C LYS A 201 -20.49 -36.62 -4.89
N GLY A 202 -20.14 -36.02 -3.75
CA GLY A 202 -20.00 -36.85 -2.55
C GLY A 202 -19.64 -36.14 -1.27
N ILE A 203 -20.43 -36.44 -0.24
CA ILE A 203 -20.25 -36.08 1.16
C ILE A 203 -18.86 -36.51 1.64
N ILE A 204 -18.03 -35.55 2.02
CA ILE A 204 -16.77 -35.81 2.72
C ILE A 204 -17.12 -36.04 4.20
N SER A 205 -17.10 -37.28 4.67
CA SER A 205 -17.16 -37.59 6.11
C SER A 205 -15.75 -37.47 6.71
N LEU A 206 -15.47 -36.37 7.39
CA LEU A 206 -14.23 -36.19 8.15
C LEU A 206 -14.29 -37.00 9.45
N PRO A 207 -13.29 -37.84 9.78
CA PRO A 207 -13.29 -38.71 10.95
C PRO A 207 -12.70 -37.98 12.16
N PHE A 208 -13.26 -36.84 12.56
CA PHE A 208 -12.87 -36.14 13.79
C PHE A 208 -14.03 -36.15 14.79
N ALA A 209 -13.85 -36.97 15.83
CA ALA A 209 -14.79 -37.07 16.95
C ALA A 209 -14.83 -35.74 17.72
N GLY A 210 -15.98 -35.05 17.68
CA GLY A 210 -16.30 -33.94 18.59
C GLY A 210 -16.72 -32.61 17.97
N LEU A 211 -16.56 -32.41 16.65
CA LEU A 211 -17.02 -31.20 15.93
C LEU A 211 -18.14 -31.59 14.96
N ASN A 212 -19.30 -31.94 15.51
CA ASN A 212 -20.45 -32.31 14.70
C ASN A 212 -21.04 -31.04 14.06
N THR A 213 -20.76 -30.89 12.76
CA THR A 213 -21.37 -29.95 11.79
C THR A 213 -20.89 -28.49 11.80
N LEU A 214 -19.58 -28.23 11.73
CA LEU A 214 -19.16 -27.02 11.02
C LEU A 214 -19.48 -27.26 9.53
N GLU A 215 -20.61 -26.76 9.05
CA GLU A 215 -20.94 -26.90 7.64
C GLU A 215 -19.78 -26.34 6.80
N ILE A 216 -19.28 -27.12 5.84
CA ILE A 216 -18.24 -26.70 4.89
C ILE A 216 -18.59 -25.34 4.22
N SER A 217 -19.88 -24.98 4.19
CA SER A 217 -20.41 -23.69 3.74
C SER A 217 -19.95 -22.48 4.58
N VAL A 218 -19.53 -22.66 5.83
CA VAL A 218 -19.11 -21.58 6.75
C VAL A 218 -17.67 -21.16 6.51
N LEU A 219 -16.81 -22.12 6.13
CA LEU A 219 -15.37 -21.91 6.00
C LEU A 219 -14.99 -20.74 5.06
N PRO A 220 -15.60 -20.57 3.87
CA PRO A 220 -15.33 -19.42 3.00
C PRO A 220 -15.54 -18.08 3.67
N ARG A 221 -16.61 -17.97 4.48
CA ARG A 221 -16.94 -16.71 5.15
C ARG A 221 -15.93 -16.37 6.24
N ILE A 222 -15.46 -17.40 6.95
CA ILE A 222 -14.42 -17.22 7.97
C ILE A 222 -13.11 -16.78 7.31
N ILE A 223 -12.68 -17.46 6.24
CA ILE A 223 -11.45 -17.12 5.52
C ILE A 223 -11.52 -15.70 4.94
N LEU A 224 -12.55 -15.42 4.14
CA LEU A 224 -12.76 -14.08 3.57
C LEU A 224 -12.85 -13.03 4.70
N GLY A 225 -13.56 -13.37 5.78
CA GLY A 225 -13.72 -12.49 6.92
C GLY A 225 -12.40 -12.09 7.57
N PHE A 226 -11.53 -13.07 7.86
CA PHE A 226 -10.21 -12.80 8.41
C PHE A 226 -9.34 -11.98 7.48
N VAL A 227 -9.33 -12.28 6.17
CA VAL A 227 -8.55 -11.49 5.18
C VAL A 227 -8.92 -10.01 5.25
N PHE A 228 -10.21 -9.68 5.26
CA PHE A 228 -10.68 -8.29 5.36
C PHE A 228 -10.33 -7.62 6.71
N ILE A 229 -10.40 -8.35 7.82
CA ILE A 229 -10.01 -7.81 9.14
C ILE A 229 -8.51 -7.49 9.15
N PHE A 230 -7.66 -8.41 8.69
CA PHE A 230 -6.22 -8.17 8.65
C PHE A 230 -5.85 -7.04 7.68
N ALA A 231 -6.47 -7.00 6.50
CA ALA A 231 -6.22 -5.95 5.51
C ALA A 231 -6.63 -4.55 5.98
N SER A 232 -7.66 -4.45 6.83
CA SER A 232 -8.15 -3.15 7.33
C SER A 232 -7.38 -2.61 8.52
N TYR A 233 -6.74 -3.48 9.32
CA TYR A 233 -6.13 -3.10 10.60
C TYR A 233 -5.11 -1.96 10.46
N HIS A 234 -4.09 -2.14 9.62
CA HIS A 234 -3.03 -1.14 9.44
C HIS A 234 -3.55 0.15 8.79
N LYS A 235 -4.52 0.03 7.87
CA LYS A 235 -5.14 1.18 7.19
C LYS A 235 -6.01 2.05 8.12
N ILE A 236 -6.56 1.48 9.19
CA ILE A 236 -7.33 2.23 10.19
C ILE A 236 -6.39 2.98 11.14
N LEU A 237 -5.24 2.37 11.46
CA LEU A 237 -4.23 2.98 12.32
C LEU A 237 -3.59 4.19 11.63
N ASP A 238 -3.17 4.01 10.38
CA ASP A 238 -2.53 5.05 9.57
C ASP A 238 -3.25 5.27 8.22
N PRO A 239 -4.30 6.11 8.21
CA PRO A 239 -5.01 6.45 6.99
C PRO A 239 -4.24 7.41 6.09
N ALA A 240 -3.22 8.12 6.60
CA ALA A 240 -2.39 9.03 5.81
C ALA A 240 -1.54 8.22 4.84
N SER A 241 -0.73 7.30 5.37
CA SER A 241 0.04 6.36 4.55
C SER A 241 -0.86 5.56 3.60
N PHE A 242 -2.05 5.12 4.04
CA PHE A 242 -2.97 4.43 3.14
C PHE A 242 -3.51 5.33 2.02
N SER A 243 -3.77 6.61 2.29
CA SER A 243 -4.22 7.56 1.26
C SER A 243 -3.11 7.87 0.25
N ASP A 244 -1.86 7.97 0.69
CA ASP A 244 -0.73 8.18 -0.20
C ASP A 244 -0.46 6.94 -1.06
N ASN A 245 -0.64 5.75 -0.49
CA ASN A 245 -0.69 4.52 -1.28
C ASN A 245 -1.79 4.56 -2.36
N ILE A 246 -2.96 5.16 -2.10
CA ILE A 246 -4.01 5.35 -3.11
C ILE A 246 -3.56 6.37 -4.18
N HIS A 247 -2.89 7.45 -3.76
CA HIS A 247 -2.38 8.50 -4.65
C HIS A 247 -1.44 7.92 -5.72
N ASN A 248 -0.54 7.02 -5.33
CA ASN A 248 0.45 6.40 -6.22
C ASN A 248 -0.18 5.64 -7.40
N PHE A 249 -1.45 5.22 -7.27
CA PHE A 249 -2.17 4.59 -8.39
C PHE A 249 -2.61 5.58 -9.48
N HIS A 250 -2.61 6.89 -9.22
CA HIS A 250 -3.01 7.93 -10.17
C HIS A 250 -4.37 7.65 -10.84
N LEU A 251 -5.34 7.20 -10.04
CA LEU A 251 -6.65 6.73 -10.50
C LEU A 251 -7.79 7.69 -10.13
N THR A 252 -7.66 8.40 -9.01
CA THR A 252 -8.71 9.24 -8.44
C THR A 252 -8.17 10.63 -8.11
N PRO A 253 -9.01 11.68 -8.13
CA PRO A 253 -8.59 13.00 -7.67
C PRO A 253 -8.21 12.98 -6.19
N ALA A 254 -7.26 13.83 -5.78
CA ALA A 254 -6.76 13.94 -4.40
C ALA A 254 -7.87 14.02 -3.34
N ALA A 255 -8.97 14.74 -3.62
CA ALA A 255 -10.10 14.86 -2.71
C ALA A 255 -10.84 13.52 -2.44
N VAL A 256 -10.78 12.56 -3.36
CA VAL A 256 -11.40 11.23 -3.22
C VAL A 256 -10.49 10.27 -2.45
N GLU A 257 -9.16 10.46 -2.52
CA GLU A 257 -8.16 9.61 -1.86
C GLU A 257 -8.34 9.62 -0.34
N ASN A 258 -8.39 10.80 0.29
CA ASN A 258 -8.55 10.89 1.75
C ASN A 258 -9.92 10.38 2.22
N ILE A 259 -10.98 10.59 1.42
CA ILE A 259 -12.31 10.03 1.72
C ILE A 259 -12.27 8.50 1.63
N ALA A 260 -11.62 7.95 0.60
CA ALA A 260 -11.44 6.51 0.46
C ALA A 260 -10.60 5.94 1.60
N GLY A 261 -9.53 6.63 2.00
CA GLY A 261 -8.67 6.29 3.14
C GLY A 261 -9.43 6.21 4.46
N ILE A 262 -10.45 7.06 4.65
CA ILE A 262 -11.32 7.01 5.83
C ILE A 262 -12.42 5.95 5.70
N VAL A 263 -13.06 5.77 4.54
CA VAL A 263 -14.28 4.95 4.45
C VAL A 263 -13.98 3.48 4.16
N LEU A 264 -13.00 3.22 3.30
CA LEU A 264 -12.71 1.88 2.78
C LEU A 264 -12.21 0.92 3.88
N PRO A 265 -11.29 1.30 4.78
CA PRO A 265 -10.81 0.39 5.83
C PRO A 265 -11.92 -0.03 6.81
N TRP A 266 -12.82 0.89 7.16
CA TRP A 266 -13.97 0.56 8.01
C TRP A 266 -14.99 -0.32 7.29
N LEU A 267 -15.19 -0.10 5.99
CA LEU A 267 -16.01 -0.99 5.17
C LEU A 267 -15.41 -2.41 5.17
N GLU A 268 -14.10 -2.53 4.96
CA GLU A 268 -13.38 -3.80 5.00
C GLU A 268 -13.56 -4.49 6.37
N LEU A 269 -13.32 -3.78 7.47
CA LEU A 269 -13.48 -4.33 8.83
C LEU A 269 -14.91 -4.83 9.10
N ILE A 270 -15.93 -4.01 8.75
CA ILE A 270 -17.34 -4.39 8.93
C ILE A 270 -17.67 -5.63 8.11
N LEU A 271 -17.24 -5.69 6.84
CA LEU A 271 -17.45 -6.84 5.98
C LEU A 271 -16.78 -8.08 6.57
N GLY A 272 -15.56 -7.95 7.08
CA GLY A 272 -14.83 -9.01 7.75
C GLY A 272 -15.60 -9.61 8.92
N VAL A 273 -16.03 -8.75 9.85
CA VAL A 273 -16.83 -9.13 11.03
C VAL A 273 -18.18 -9.73 10.62
N PHE A 274 -18.88 -9.12 9.68
CA PHE A 274 -20.22 -9.58 9.25
C PHE A 274 -20.18 -10.92 8.53
N LEU A 275 -19.13 -11.21 7.77
CA LEU A 275 -18.92 -12.53 7.16
C LEU A 275 -18.71 -13.60 8.24
N ILE A 276 -17.83 -13.35 9.22
CA ILE A 276 -17.54 -14.30 10.31
C ILE A 276 -18.79 -14.61 11.13
N PHE A 277 -19.52 -13.59 11.58
CA PHE A 277 -20.70 -13.76 12.44
C PHE A 277 -21.99 -14.07 11.66
N GLY A 278 -21.96 -14.02 10.34
CA GLY A 278 -23.13 -14.27 9.51
C GLY A 278 -24.20 -13.17 9.56
N VAL A 279 -23.79 -11.92 9.78
CA VAL A 279 -24.66 -10.75 9.83
C VAL A 279 -24.83 -10.16 8.43
N PHE A 280 -26.06 -9.89 8.01
CA PHE A 280 -26.38 -9.31 6.69
C PHE A 280 -25.66 -9.99 5.50
N LEU A 281 -25.61 -11.33 5.51
CA LEU A 281 -24.82 -12.15 4.60
C LEU A 281 -24.98 -11.83 3.12
N GLU A 282 -26.22 -11.58 2.66
CA GLU A 282 -26.46 -11.28 1.24
C GLU A 282 -25.81 -9.96 0.83
N GLY A 283 -25.88 -8.94 1.68
CA GLY A 283 -25.23 -7.65 1.47
C GLY A 283 -23.71 -7.76 1.56
N SER A 284 -23.20 -8.38 2.64
CA SER A 284 -21.76 -8.51 2.90
C SER A 284 -21.04 -9.26 1.78
N THR A 285 -21.60 -10.38 1.31
CA THR A 285 -21.02 -11.14 0.18
C THR A 285 -21.11 -10.40 -1.14
N SER A 286 -22.19 -9.65 -1.40
CA SER A 286 -22.30 -8.80 -2.58
C SER A 286 -21.21 -7.72 -2.61
N LEU A 287 -20.99 -7.07 -1.47
CA LEU A 287 -19.98 -6.02 -1.35
C LEU A 287 -18.57 -6.58 -1.45
N THR A 288 -18.31 -7.72 -0.82
CA THR A 288 -17.04 -8.45 -0.93
C THR A 288 -16.68 -8.74 -2.39
N ILE A 289 -17.62 -9.29 -3.17
CA ILE A 289 -17.42 -9.54 -4.60
C ILE A 289 -17.14 -8.25 -5.36
N GLY A 290 -17.89 -7.18 -5.07
CA GLY A 290 -17.69 -5.86 -5.69
C GLY A 290 -16.30 -5.28 -5.41
N LEU A 291 -15.84 -5.37 -4.16
CA LEU A 291 -14.53 -4.89 -3.74
C LEU A 291 -13.39 -5.68 -4.38
N TYR A 292 -13.45 -7.02 -4.41
CA TYR A 292 -12.43 -7.80 -5.12
C TYR A 292 -12.38 -7.48 -6.61
N ILE A 293 -13.53 -7.33 -7.28
CA ILE A 293 -13.55 -6.92 -8.69
C ILE A 293 -12.88 -5.54 -8.85
N PHE A 294 -13.18 -4.60 -7.96
CA PHE A 294 -12.59 -3.27 -7.97
C PHE A 294 -11.07 -3.31 -7.76
N PHE A 295 -10.59 -4.05 -6.76
CA PHE A 295 -9.15 -4.20 -6.48
C PHE A 295 -8.42 -4.91 -7.62
N ILE A 296 -8.98 -5.99 -8.17
CA ILE A 296 -8.40 -6.67 -9.35
C ILE A 296 -8.27 -5.70 -10.51
N ILE A 297 -9.29 -4.88 -10.76
CA ILE A 297 -9.21 -3.83 -11.77
C ILE A 297 -8.05 -2.88 -11.42
N ILE A 298 -8.02 -2.31 -10.20
CA ILE A 298 -6.98 -1.37 -9.67
C ILE A 298 -5.54 -1.92 -9.78
N LEU A 299 -5.33 -3.19 -9.48
CA LEU A 299 -4.01 -3.80 -9.59
C LEU A 299 -3.67 -4.11 -11.05
N SER A 300 -4.65 -4.54 -11.86
CA SER A 300 -4.41 -4.90 -13.26
C SER A 300 -3.97 -3.70 -14.11
N GLN A 301 -4.58 -2.52 -13.98
CA GLN A 301 -4.08 -1.35 -14.73
C GLN A 301 -2.79 -0.77 -14.16
N ALA A 302 -2.46 -0.98 -12.87
CA ALA A 302 -1.16 -0.62 -12.32
C ALA A 302 -0.04 -1.45 -12.96
N VAL A 303 -0.23 -2.78 -13.04
CA VAL A 303 0.70 -3.70 -13.72
C VAL A 303 0.85 -3.33 -15.20
N PHE A 304 -0.24 -2.98 -15.88
CA PHE A 304 -0.22 -2.60 -17.29
C PHE A 304 0.52 -1.28 -17.55
N ARG A 305 0.37 -0.30 -16.65
CA ARG A 305 1.08 0.99 -16.71
C ARG A 305 2.54 0.89 -16.25
N GLY A 306 2.89 -0.19 -15.54
CA GLY A 306 4.23 -0.35 -14.96
C GLY A 306 4.50 0.62 -13.82
N ILE A 307 3.45 1.07 -13.13
CA ILE A 307 3.56 1.91 -11.93
C ILE A 307 4.27 1.09 -10.85
N ASP A 308 5.28 1.68 -10.23
CA ASP A 308 5.90 1.13 -9.05
C ASP A 308 5.07 1.52 -7.82
N VAL A 309 4.09 0.68 -7.51
CA VAL A 309 3.12 0.92 -6.43
C VAL A 309 3.78 0.78 -5.04
N HIS A 310 5.03 0.30 -4.99
CA HIS A 310 5.76 -0.03 -3.77
C HIS A 310 6.81 1.02 -3.40
N CYS A 311 6.49 2.30 -3.52
CA CYS A 311 7.16 3.30 -2.69
C CYS A 311 6.68 3.19 -1.23
N GLY A 312 7.37 2.36 -0.45
CA GLY A 312 7.33 2.34 1.02
C GLY A 312 6.54 1.19 1.66
N CYS A 313 7.24 0.41 2.49
CA CYS A 313 6.71 -0.34 3.65
C CYS A 313 6.11 -1.76 3.48
N PHE A 314 6.52 -2.58 2.51
CA PHE A 314 6.42 -4.06 2.63
C PHE A 314 7.58 -4.75 1.90
N LYS A 315 8.61 -5.20 2.63
CA LYS A 315 9.73 -5.97 2.07
C LYS A 315 9.36 -7.44 1.88
N THR A 316 9.71 -7.98 0.70
CA THR A 316 10.57 -9.16 0.55
C THR A 316 11.33 -9.07 -0.78
N GLU A 317 12.64 -9.27 -0.67
CA GLU A 317 13.64 -9.58 -1.69
C GLU A 317 14.21 -8.43 -2.52
N ALA A 318 15.40 -8.02 -2.07
CA ALA A 318 16.46 -7.37 -2.81
C ALA A 318 16.84 -8.17 -4.07
N ASP A 319 16.17 -7.90 -5.19
CA ASP A 319 16.74 -7.77 -6.55
C ASP A 319 15.67 -7.20 -7.49
N ALA A 320 14.95 -6.15 -7.07
CA ALA A 320 13.80 -5.66 -7.79
C ALA A 320 14.18 -4.84 -9.04
N GLY A 321 14.64 -5.52 -10.09
CA GLY A 321 14.32 -5.07 -11.44
C GLY A 321 12.80 -4.92 -11.58
N VAL A 322 12.34 -4.02 -12.44
CA VAL A 322 10.91 -3.76 -12.76
C VAL A 322 10.09 -5.06 -13.01
N ALA A 323 10.75 -6.17 -13.33
CA ALA A 323 10.16 -7.50 -13.47
C ALA A 323 9.66 -8.13 -12.15
N ASP A 324 10.37 -7.96 -11.02
CA ASP A 324 10.03 -8.59 -9.73
C ASP A 324 8.88 -7.87 -9.02
N LEU A 325 8.84 -6.54 -9.12
CA LEU A 325 7.71 -5.73 -8.62
C LEU A 325 6.41 -6.07 -9.37
N LYS A 326 6.49 -6.23 -10.69
CA LYS A 326 5.37 -6.70 -11.51
C LYS A 326 4.94 -8.12 -11.11
N MET A 327 5.89 -8.99 -10.78
CA MET A 327 5.58 -10.36 -10.34
C MET A 327 4.83 -10.38 -9.00
N GLY A 328 5.22 -9.52 -8.04
CA GLY A 328 4.52 -9.36 -6.77
C GLY A 328 3.07 -8.90 -6.93
N LEU A 329 2.84 -7.90 -7.79
CA LEU A 329 1.48 -7.43 -8.11
C LEU A 329 0.66 -8.51 -8.83
N ILE A 330 1.25 -9.25 -9.77
CA ILE A 330 0.58 -10.36 -10.46
C ILE A 330 0.19 -11.48 -9.49
N LYS A 331 1.07 -11.80 -8.52
CA LYS A 331 0.77 -12.76 -7.45
C LYS A 331 -0.47 -12.30 -6.67
N ARG A 332 -0.50 -11.06 -6.17
CA ARG A 332 -1.65 -10.48 -5.45
C ARG A 332 -2.94 -10.54 -6.27
N ILE A 333 -2.89 -10.19 -7.55
CA ILE A 333 -4.04 -10.31 -8.47
C ILE A 333 -4.52 -11.77 -8.53
N GLY A 334 -3.61 -12.73 -8.61
CA GLY A 334 -3.94 -14.16 -8.59
C GLY A 334 -4.64 -14.60 -7.30
N GLU A 335 -4.18 -14.09 -6.15
CA GLU A 335 -4.78 -14.33 -4.84
C GLU A 335 -6.19 -13.73 -4.75
N ASP A 336 -6.38 -12.51 -5.24
CA ASP A 336 -7.69 -11.85 -5.32
C ASP A 336 -8.66 -12.61 -6.22
N PHE A 337 -8.21 -13.12 -7.38
CA PHE A 337 -9.04 -13.96 -8.27
C PHE A 337 -9.50 -15.24 -7.56
N LEU A 338 -8.63 -15.85 -6.77
CA LEU A 338 -8.94 -17.05 -5.99
C LEU A 338 -10.00 -16.76 -4.92
N LEU A 339 -9.83 -15.68 -4.16
CA LEU A 339 -10.75 -15.24 -3.11
C LEU A 339 -12.10 -14.79 -3.69
N LEU A 340 -12.09 -14.10 -4.84
CA LEU A 340 -13.28 -13.75 -5.60
C LEU A 340 -14.04 -15.01 -6.05
N GLY A 341 -13.32 -16.00 -6.59
CA GLY A 341 -13.91 -17.29 -6.97
C GLY A 341 -14.58 -17.99 -5.79
N MET A 342 -13.93 -18.01 -4.63
CA MET A 342 -14.51 -18.54 -3.40
C MET A 342 -15.79 -17.79 -2.98
N ALA A 343 -15.76 -16.45 -2.99
CA ALA A 343 -16.91 -15.63 -2.63
C ALA A 343 -18.11 -15.86 -3.57
N PHE A 344 -17.84 -15.99 -4.88
CA PHE A 344 -18.85 -16.24 -5.89
C PHE A 344 -19.48 -17.63 -5.74
N ILE A 345 -18.66 -18.66 -5.51
CA ILE A 345 -19.12 -20.04 -5.26
C ILE A 345 -20.01 -20.09 -4.02
N TYR A 346 -19.60 -19.47 -2.91
CA TYR A 346 -20.41 -19.39 -1.70
C TYR A 346 -21.78 -18.76 -1.97
N LYS A 347 -21.78 -17.61 -2.66
CA LYS A 347 -23.01 -16.87 -2.98
C LYS A 347 -23.96 -17.66 -3.88
N MET A 348 -23.44 -18.34 -4.91
CA MET A 348 -24.25 -19.20 -5.79
C MET A 348 -24.87 -20.36 -5.01
N LYS A 349 -24.07 -21.07 -4.21
CA LYS A 349 -24.55 -22.22 -3.42
C LYS A 349 -25.63 -21.80 -2.42
N ASN A 350 -25.41 -20.69 -1.71
CA ASN A 350 -26.40 -20.19 -0.76
C ASN A 350 -27.73 -19.86 -1.44
N LYS A 351 -27.69 -19.27 -2.63
CA LYS A 351 -28.90 -18.98 -3.43
C LYS A 351 -29.64 -20.25 -3.86
N ILE A 352 -28.92 -21.30 -4.27
CA ILE A 352 -29.50 -22.59 -4.67
C ILE A 352 -30.17 -23.28 -3.47
N ILE A 353 -29.51 -23.32 -2.31
CA ILE A 353 -30.05 -23.94 -1.09
C ILE A 353 -31.30 -23.21 -0.59
N LEU A 354 -31.32 -21.87 -0.65
CA LEU A 354 -32.49 -21.10 -0.28
C LEU A 354 -33.66 -21.37 -1.24
N SER A 355 -33.41 -21.45 -2.54
CA SER A 355 -34.43 -21.78 -3.54
C SER A 355 -34.99 -23.20 -3.39
N SER A 356 -34.18 -24.19 -2.98
CA SER A 356 -34.68 -25.55 -2.74
C SER A 356 -35.56 -25.65 -1.49
N LYS A 357 -35.31 -24.83 -0.46
CA LYS A 357 -36.14 -24.78 0.77
C LYS A 357 -37.47 -24.06 0.58
N GLU A 358 -37.61 -23.22 -0.44
CA GLU A 358 -38.89 -22.56 -0.78
C GLU A 358 -39.84 -23.49 -1.57
N HIS A 359 -39.33 -24.63 -2.07
CA HIS A 359 -40.08 -25.59 -2.88
C HIS A 359 -40.40 -26.91 -2.14
N GLU A 360 -39.95 -27.08 -0.90
CA GLU A 360 -40.43 -28.07 0.07
C GLU A 360 -41.48 -27.43 0.99
#